data_AF-A0A7W8LNP0-F1
#
_entry.id   AF-A0A7W8LNP0-F1
#
_cell.length_a   1.000
_cell.length_b   1.000
_cell.length_c   1.000
_cell.angle_alpha   90.00
_cell.angle_beta   90.00
_cell.angle_gamma   90.00
#
_symmetry.space_group_name_H-M   'P 1'
#
loop_
_entity.id
_entity.type
_entity.pdbx_description
1 polymer ?
#
loop_
_entity_poly.entity_id
_entity_poly.type
_entity_poly.pdbx_seq_one_letter_code
_entity_poly.pdbx_strand_id
1 'polypeptide(L)' 'MIALVTDSTCDLHPDAARDLGLHVVPLGVLLGGQTLLDWQEIDPEAVYDHQRQGGAVST' A
#
# COMPACT_ATOMS: atom_id res chain seq x y z
N MET A 1 7.63 -6.57 -26.53
CA MET A 1 7.44 -6.98 -25.12
C MET A 1 6.35 -6.10 -24.55
N ILE A 2 5.38 -6.69 -23.83
CA ILE A 2 4.31 -5.96 -23.14
C ILE A 2 4.56 -6.12 -21.63
N ALA A 3 4.43 -5.04 -20.87
CA ALA A 3 4.51 -5.05 -19.41
C ALA A 3 3.14 -4.66 -18.83
N LEU A 4 2.74 -5.31 -17.73
CA LEU A 4 1.55 -4.91 -16.97
C LEU A 4 2.01 -4.03 -15.80
N VAL A 5 1.50 -2.80 -15.77
CA VAL A 5 1.77 -1.82 -14.73
C VAL A 5 0.45 -1.48 -14.06
N THR A 6 0.43 -1.48 -12.73
CA THR A 6 -0.71 -1.08 -11.91
C THR A 6 -0.20 -0.32 -10.69
N ASP A 7 -1.09 0.15 -9.82
CA ASP A 7 -0.73 0.80 -8.56
C ASP A 7 -1.14 -0.06 -7.35
N SER A 8 -0.79 0.36 -6.14
CA SER A 8 -1.05 -0.42 -4.93
C SER A 8 -2.55 -0.61 -4.63
N THR A 9 -3.44 0.18 -5.24
CA THR A 9 -4.89 0.03 -5.08
C THR A 9 -5.48 -1.19 -5.80
N CYS A 10 -4.65 -1.96 -6.51
CA CYS A 10 -5.04 -3.26 -7.04
C CYS A 10 -5.23 -4.35 -5.97
N ASP A 11 -4.85 -4.06 -4.71
CA ASP A 11 -4.99 -4.92 -3.52
C ASP A 11 -4.39 -6.33 -3.67
N LEU A 12 -3.47 -6.52 -4.62
CA LEU A 12 -2.66 -7.72 -4.71
C LEU A 12 -1.54 -7.67 -3.68
N HIS A 13 -1.41 -8.75 -2.90
CA HIS A 13 -0.25 -8.91 -2.01
C HIS A 13 1.05 -8.78 -2.82
N PRO A 14 2.09 -8.09 -2.32
CA PRO A 14 3.34 -7.87 -3.06
C PRO A 14 3.98 -9.13 -3.62
N ASP A 15 3.85 -10.25 -2.90
CA ASP A 15 4.34 -11.55 -3.37
C ASP A 15 3.56 -12.08 -4.58
N ALA A 16 2.23 -11.98 -4.57
CA ALA A 16 1.40 -12.37 -5.70
C ALA A 16 1.67 -11.48 -6.93
N ALA A 17 1.81 -10.17 -6.73
CA ALA A 17 2.16 -9.24 -7.81
C ALA A 17 3.54 -9.57 -8.43
N ARG A 18 4.52 -9.93 -7.59
CA ARG A 18 5.85 -10.34 -8.03
C ARG A 18 5.81 -11.65 -8.83
N ASP A 19 5.07 -12.65 -8.35
CA ASP A 19 4.93 -13.95 -9.01
C ASP A 19 4.26 -13.83 -10.38
N LEU A 20 3.35 -12.86 -10.54
CA LEU A 20 2.69 -12.53 -11.80
C LEU A 20 3.53 -11.64 -12.73
N GLY A 21 4.71 -11.18 -12.29
CA GLY A 21 5.57 -10.27 -13.06
C GLY A 21 5.00 -8.86 -13.23
N LEU A 22 4.20 -8.40 -12.26
CA LEU A 22 3.59 -7.07 -12.28
C LEU A 22 4.58 -6.00 -11.82
N HIS A 23 4.46 -4.81 -12.43
CA HIS A 23 5.07 -3.60 -11.91
C HIS A 23 4.03 -2.82 -11.12
N VAL A 24 4.22 -2.70 -9.80
CA VAL A 24 3.29 -1.99 -8.91
C VAL A 24 3.90 -0.64 -8.49
N VAL A 25 3.16 0.44 -8.69
CA VAL A 25 3.50 1.78 -8.22
C VAL A 25 2.81 2.03 -6.88
N PRO A 26 3.54 2.17 -5.75
CA PRO A 26 2.91 2.37 -4.45
C PRO A 26 2.30 3.77 -4.31
N LEU A 27 1.13 3.86 -3.69
CA LEU A 27 0.59 5.11 -3.18
C LEU A 27 1.19 5.44 -1.80
N GLY A 28 1.08 6.70 -1.39
CA GLY A 28 1.42 7.14 -0.05
C GLY A 28 0.21 7.08 0.88
N VAL A 29 0.42 6.64 2.12
CA VAL A 29 -0.54 6.67 3.22
C VAL A 29 -0.02 7.66 4.26
N LEU A 30 -0.77 8.74 4.49
CA LEU A 30 -0.47 9.72 5.53
C LEU A 30 -1.17 9.34 6.84
N LEU A 31 -0.39 9.04 7.87
CA LEU A 31 -0.86 8.80 9.24
C LEU A 31 0.25 9.15 10.25
N GLY A 32 -0.14 9.59 11.45
CA GLY A 32 0.83 9.97 12.48
C GLY A 32 1.82 11.08 12.06
N GLY A 33 1.49 11.88 11.04
CA GLY A 33 2.38 12.92 10.49
C GLY A 33 3.47 12.40 9.56
N GLN A 34 3.41 11.13 9.14
CA GLN A 34 4.35 10.50 8.20
C GLN A 34 3.60 9.98 6.98
N THR A 35 4.22 10.11 5.80
CA THR A 35 3.77 9.45 4.57
C THR A 35 4.55 8.16 4.40
N LEU A 36 3.85 7.04 4.30
CA LEU A 36 4.39 5.68 4.16
C LEU A 36 3.92 5.06 2.85
N LEU A 37 4.78 4.32 2.16
CA LEU A 37 4.43 3.61 0.94
C LEU A 37 3.55 2.40 1.26
N ASP A 38 2.38 2.38 0.65
CA ASP A 38 1.39 1.32 0.78
C ASP A 38 1.99 -0.05 0.40
N TRP A 39 1.72 -1.06 1.24
CA TRP A 39 2.29 -2.41 1.22
C TRP A 39 3.80 -2.55 1.35
N GLN A 40 4.59 -1.47 1.30
CA GLN A 40 6.06 -1.53 1.38
C GLN A 40 6.59 -1.09 2.75
N GLU A 41 6.04 0.00 3.28
CA GLU A 41 6.44 0.58 4.57
C GLU A 41 5.33 0.44 5.62
N ILE A 42 4.10 0.17 5.19
CA ILE A 42 2.97 -0.06 6.07
C ILE A 42 2.05 -1.16 5.51
N ASP A 43 1.51 -1.97 6.41
CA ASP A 43 0.47 -2.95 6.09
C ASP A 43 -0.93 -2.45 6.49
N PRO A 44 -2.00 -3.07 5.97
CA PRO A 44 -3.36 -2.67 6.31
C PRO A 44 -3.68 -2.78 7.80
N GLU A 45 -3.09 -3.73 8.54
CA GLU A 45 -3.37 -3.94 9.96
C GLU A 45 -2.93 -2.74 10.79
N ALA A 46 -1.72 -2.22 10.53
CA ALA A 46 -1.19 -1.01 11.16
C ALA A 46 -2.05 0.23 10.88
N VAL A 47 -2.57 0.38 9.65
CA VAL A 47 -3.50 1.48 9.30
C VAL A 47 -4.78 1.37 10.11
N TYR A 48 -5.39 0.19 10.16
CA TYR A 48 -6.63 -0.03 10.91
C TYR A 48 -6.43 0.13 12.42
N ASP A 49 -5.29 -0.28 12.97
CA ASP A 49 -4.97 -0.08 14.38
C ASP A 49 -4.86 1.41 14.73
N HIS A 50 -4.23 2.22 13.86
CA HIS A 50 -4.20 3.67 14.03
C HIS A 50 -5.61 4.27 14.04
N GLN A 51 -6.49 3.85 13.13
CA GLN A 51 -7.87 4.30 13.07
C GLN A 51 -8.68 3.89 14.31
N ARG A 52 -8.51 2.65 14.81
CA ARG A 52 -9.17 2.16 16.04
C ARG A 52 -8.78 2.97 17.28
N GLN A 53 -7.56 3.51 17.29
CA GLN A 53 -7.08 4.41 18.34
C GLN A 53 -7.57 5.87 18.17
N GLY A 54 -8.40 6.13 17.15
CA GLY A 54 -8.94 7.46 16.84
C GLY A 54 -8.03 8.33 15.97
N GLY A 55 -6.97 7.75 15.40
CA GLY A 55 -6.05 8.43 14.51
C GLY A 55 -6.64 8.70 13.12
N ALA A 56 -6.23 9.80 12.51
CA ALA A 56 -6.64 10.18 11.16
C ALA A 56 -5.71 9.59 10.10
N VAL A 57 -6.28 9.16 8.98
CA VAL A 57 -5.55 8.61 7.83
C VAL A 57 -6.04 9.29 6.56
N SER A 58 -5.13 9.63 5.66
CA SER A 58 -5.43 10.08 4.30
C SER A 58 -4.44 9.51 3.30
N THR A 59 -4.70 9.71 2.01
CA THR A 59 -3.86 9.25 0.88
C THR A 59 -3.60 10.40 -0.08
#